data_AF-A0A0R2FCH2-F1
#
_entry.id   AF-A0A0R2FCH2-F1
#
_cell.length_a   1.000
_cell.length_b   1.000
_cell.length_c   1.000
_cell.angle_alpha   90.00
_cell.angle_beta   90.00
_cell.angle_gamma   90.00
#
_symmetry.space_group_name_H-M   'P 1'
#
loop_
_entity.id
_entity.type
_entity.pdbx_description
1 polymer ?
#
loop_
_entity_poly.entity_id
_entity_poly.type
_entity_poly.pdbx_seq_one_letter_code
_entity_poly.pdbx_strand_id
1 'polypeptide(L)'
;MFPQEVTDQLFDVIALMHKADQLVTAPVAFAFSDDSTEDELYAMLIQGNLAPAQEFPLTYSGKKDFLGHGYILIAKDNPKAIYIDFSKANNLDEVQ
;
A
#
# COMPACT_ATOMS: atom_id res chain seq x y z
N MET A 1 -3.05 11.82 -9.09
CA MET A 1 -4.03 10.73 -8.86
C MET A 1 -3.25 9.44 -8.87
N PHE A 2 -3.41 8.61 -7.85
CA PHE A 2 -2.69 7.34 -7.77
C PHE A 2 -3.31 6.33 -8.77
N PRO A 3 -2.51 5.48 -9.45
CA PRO A 3 -3.05 4.61 -10.48
C PRO A 3 -4.06 3.61 -9.93
N GLN A 4 -5.18 3.44 -10.64
CA GLN A 4 -6.22 2.50 -10.24
C GLN A 4 -5.72 1.05 -10.32
N GLU A 5 -4.96 0.69 -11.35
CA GLU A 5 -4.37 -0.65 -11.52
C GLU A 5 -3.49 -1.07 -10.33
N VAL A 6 -2.74 -0.11 -9.77
CA VAL A 6 -1.91 -0.36 -8.57
C VAL A 6 -2.81 -0.50 -7.35
N THR A 7 -3.85 0.35 -7.23
CA THR A 7 -4.82 0.30 -6.12
C THR A 7 -5.58 -1.02 -6.07
N ASP A 8 -6.02 -1.52 -7.22
CA ASP A 8 -6.76 -2.78 -7.35
C ASP A 8 -5.89 -3.96 -6.89
N GLN A 9 -4.61 -4.00 -7.28
CA GLN A 9 -3.66 -5.01 -6.82
C GLN A 9 -3.43 -4.94 -5.29
N LEU A 10 -3.40 -3.74 -4.70
CA LEU A 10 -3.31 -3.61 -3.24
C LEU A 10 -4.55 -4.18 -2.54
N PHE A 11 -5.75 -3.98 -3.10
CA PHE A 11 -6.97 -4.61 -2.59
C PHE A 11 -6.90 -6.14 -2.66
N ASP A 12 -6.36 -6.70 -3.75
CA ASP A 12 -6.17 -8.14 -3.88
C ASP A 12 -5.21 -8.68 -2.80
N VAL A 13 -4.11 -7.98 -2.52
CA VAL A 13 -3.17 -8.32 -1.43
C VAL A 13 -3.88 -8.30 -0.07
N ILE A 14 -4.62 -7.24 0.24
CA ILE A 14 -5.34 -7.13 1.52
C ILE A 14 -6.41 -8.23 1.63
N ALA A 15 -7.16 -8.49 0.56
CA ALA A 15 -8.19 -9.52 0.55
C ALA A 15 -7.60 -10.93 0.74
N LEU A 16 -6.43 -11.21 0.15
CA LEU A 16 -5.70 -12.46 0.36
C LEU A 16 -5.23 -12.59 1.81
N MET A 17 -4.62 -11.55 2.37
CA MET A 17 -4.16 -11.55 3.76
C MET A 17 -5.31 -11.66 4.76
N HIS A 18 -6.45 -11.02 4.48
CA HIS A 18 -7.66 -11.15 5.30
C HIS A 18 -8.14 -12.60 5.31
N LYS A 19 -8.25 -13.24 4.14
CA LYS A 19 -8.64 -14.66 4.02
C LYS A 19 -7.67 -15.61 4.72
N ALA A 20 -6.41 -15.23 4.84
CA ALA A 20 -5.37 -16.01 5.50
C ALA A 20 -5.23 -15.72 7.01
N ASP A 21 -6.10 -14.88 7.59
CA ASP A 21 -5.98 -14.36 8.96
C ASP A 21 -4.61 -13.70 9.26
N GLN A 22 -3.98 -13.13 8.22
CA GLN A 22 -2.68 -12.46 8.30
C GLN A 22 -2.81 -10.96 8.54
N LEU A 23 -4.01 -10.39 8.41
CA LEU A 23 -4.26 -9.01 8.81
C LEU A 23 -4.46 -8.92 10.33
N VAL A 24 -3.36 -8.68 11.05
CA VAL A 24 -3.37 -8.63 12.52
C VAL A 24 -3.89 -7.31 13.09
N THR A 25 -3.86 -6.21 12.33
CA THR A 25 -4.36 -4.91 12.78
C THR A 25 -4.78 -4.02 11.61
N ALA A 26 -5.71 -3.10 11.89
CA ALA A 26 -6.04 -1.97 11.04
C ALA A 26 -5.90 -0.66 11.86
N PRO A 27 -5.39 0.44 11.27
CA PRO A 27 -4.99 0.58 9.87
C PRO A 27 -3.63 -0.06 9.54
N VAL A 28 -3.44 -0.46 8.28
CA VAL A 28 -2.13 -0.85 7.72
C VAL A 28 -1.59 0.26 6.83
N ALA A 29 -0.27 0.34 6.67
CA ALA A 29 0.42 1.26 5.77
C ALA A 29 1.05 0.51 4.59
N PHE A 30 1.06 1.12 3.41
CA PHE A 30 1.84 0.65 2.26
C PHE A 30 2.90 1.67 1.90
N ALA A 31 4.15 1.24 1.74
CA ALA A 31 5.23 2.00 1.13
C ALA A 31 5.62 1.36 -0.21
N PHE A 32 6.14 2.14 -1.16
CA PHE A 32 6.54 1.62 -2.47
C PHE A 32 8.05 1.78 -2.65
N SER A 33 8.68 0.76 -3.21
CA SER A 33 10.07 0.82 -3.66
C SER A 33 10.17 0.50 -5.15
N ASP A 34 11.14 1.16 -5.79
CA ASP A 34 11.43 0.93 -7.20
C ASP A 34 12.09 -0.44 -7.39
N ASP A 35 11.67 -1.14 -8.44
CA ASP A 35 12.43 -2.25 -9.00
C ASP A 35 13.07 -1.76 -10.30
N SER A 36 14.31 -2.17 -10.51
CA SER A 36 15.15 -1.94 -11.69
C SER A 36 14.56 -2.39 -13.04
N THR A 37 13.30 -2.84 -13.10
CA THR A 37 12.62 -3.35 -14.30
C THR A 37 11.53 -2.39 -14.79
N GLU A 38 11.22 -2.43 -16.10
CA GLU A 38 10.26 -1.50 -16.71
C GLU A 38 8.84 -1.68 -16.15
N ASP A 39 8.44 -2.90 -15.79
CA ASP A 39 7.04 -3.24 -15.50
C ASP A 39 6.76 -3.70 -14.07
N GLU A 40 7.79 -3.92 -13.24
CA GLU A 40 7.60 -4.35 -11.83
C GLU A 40 7.90 -3.21 -10.86
N LEU A 41 7.27 -3.27 -9.70
CA LEU A 41 7.56 -2.45 -8.52
C LEU A 41 7.16 -3.22 -7.27
N TYR A 42 7.68 -2.84 -6.11
CA TYR A 42 7.35 -3.51 -4.85
C TYR A 42 6.52 -2.60 -3.95
N ALA A 43 5.51 -3.20 -3.31
CA ALA A 43 4.81 -2.60 -2.20
C ALA A 43 5.16 -3.33 -0.90
N MET A 44 5.58 -2.56 0.10
CA MET A 44 5.83 -3.01 1.45
C MET A 44 4.64 -2.66 2.33
N LEU A 45 3.99 -3.68 2.89
CA LEU A 45 2.89 -3.54 3.83
C LEU A 45 3.42 -3.57 5.27
N ILE A 46 3.01 -2.59 6.06
CA ILE A 46 3.42 -2.38 7.46
C ILE A 46 2.17 -2.41 8.36
N GLN A 47 2.19 -3.24 9.41
CA GLN A 47 1.05 -3.40 10.34
C GLN A 47 1.48 -3.20 11.80
N GLY A 48 1.10 -2.07 12.39
CA GLY A 48 1.39 -1.75 13.79
C GLY A 48 2.87 -1.84 14.15
N ASN A 49 3.17 -2.10 15.43
CA ASN A 49 4.55 -2.18 15.94
C ASN A 49 5.10 -3.63 16.00
N LEU A 50 4.32 -4.63 15.59
CA LEU A 50 4.56 -6.04 15.96
C LEU A 50 4.68 -7.01 14.79
N ALA A 51 4.23 -6.64 13.58
CA ALA A 51 4.33 -7.52 12.42
C ALA A 51 5.55 -7.17 11.56
N PRO A 52 6.29 -8.18 11.05
CA PRO A 52 7.32 -7.92 10.04
C PRO A 52 6.68 -7.28 8.81
N ALA A 53 7.36 -6.29 8.24
CA ALA A 53 6.95 -5.70 6.97
C ALA A 53 6.99 -6.77 5.88
N GLN A 54 5.95 -6.86 5.06
CA GLN A 54 5.84 -7.86 4.00
C GLN A 54 5.86 -7.17 2.65
N GLU A 55 6.73 -7.64 1.76
CA GLU A 55 6.86 -7.12 0.40
C GLU A 55 6.05 -7.96 -0.59
N PHE A 56 5.43 -7.28 -1.54
CA PHE A 56 4.66 -7.89 -2.62
C PHE A 56 5.03 -7.24 -3.95
N PRO A 57 5.29 -8.03 -5.01
CA PRO A 57 5.49 -7.50 -6.34
C PRO A 57 4.15 -7.00 -6.90
N LEU A 58 4.21 -5.88 -7.62
CA LEU A 58 3.11 -5.28 -8.35
C LEU A 58 3.54 -5.08 -9.80
N THR A 59 2.62 -5.29 -10.73
CA THR A 59 2.87 -5.08 -12.16
C THR A 59 2.22 -3.78 -12.61
N TYR A 60 3.00 -2.86 -13.15
CA TYR A 60 2.52 -1.58 -13.67
C TYR A 60 3.53 -0.97 -14.65
N SER A 61 3.11 -0.79 -15.90
CA SER A 61 3.92 -0.24 -17.00
C SER A 61 3.66 1.26 -17.26
N GLY A 62 2.72 1.86 -16.53
CA GLY A 62 2.39 3.27 -16.64
C GLY A 62 3.41 4.19 -15.97
N LYS A 63 3.11 5.49 -15.96
CA LYS A 63 4.01 6.48 -15.34
C LYS A 63 4.11 6.27 -13.83
N LYS A 64 5.29 5.94 -13.33
CA LYS A 64 5.58 5.59 -11.93
C LYS A 64 5.96 6.80 -11.06
N ASP A 65 5.30 7.95 -11.24
CA ASP A 65 5.59 9.20 -10.50
C ASP A 65 5.41 9.08 -8.97
N PHE A 66 4.80 7.99 -8.49
CA PHE A 66 4.63 7.72 -7.08
C PHE A 66 5.81 6.95 -6.45
N LEU A 67 6.74 6.44 -7.24
CA LEU A 67 7.97 5.84 -6.73
C LEU A 67 8.94 6.90 -6.21
N GLY A 68 9.80 6.53 -5.26
CA GLY A 68 10.73 7.46 -4.61
C GLY A 68 10.08 8.44 -3.62
N HIS A 69 8.75 8.34 -3.45
CA HIS A 69 7.97 9.11 -2.48
C HIS A 69 7.39 8.18 -1.42
N GLY A 70 7.49 8.57 -0.15
CA GLY A 70 6.83 7.87 0.94
C GLY A 70 5.33 8.17 0.91
N TYR A 71 4.55 7.29 0.28
CA TYR A 71 3.11 7.26 0.48
C TYR A 71 2.80 6.32 1.63
N ILE A 72 1.83 6.69 2.45
CA ILE A 72 1.18 5.83 3.43
C ILE A 72 -0.25 5.71 2.96
N LEU A 73 -0.62 4.54 2.43
CA LEU A 73 -2.01 4.20 2.18
C LEU A 73 -2.55 3.47 3.40
N ILE A 74 -3.67 3.95 3.92
CA ILE A 74 -4.35 3.40 5.08
C ILE A 74 -5.45 2.48 4.59
N ALA A 75 -5.29 1.16 4.79
CA ALA A 75 -6.41 0.24 4.66
C ALA A 75 -7.18 0.12 5.97
N LYS A 76 -8.50 0.36 5.94
CA LYS A 76 -9.41 0.22 7.08
C LYS A 76 -10.32 -0.97 6.83
N ASP A 77 -10.24 -1.96 7.70
CA ASP A 77 -11.18 -3.06 7.74
C ASP A 77 -12.38 -2.67 8.61
N ASN A 78 -13.54 -2.49 7.98
CA ASN A 78 -14.81 -2.30 8.66
C ASN A 78 -15.66 -3.57 8.50
N PRO A 79 -16.65 -3.83 9.38
CA PRO A 79 -17.42 -5.10 9.41
C PRO A 79 -18.06 -5.58 8.10
N LYS A 80 -18.04 -4.79 7.02
CA LYS A 80 -18.59 -5.12 5.69
C LYS A 80 -17.77 -4.61 4.51
N ALA A 81 -16.64 -3.93 4.72
CA ALA A 81 -15.90 -3.31 3.63
C ALA A 81 -14.46 -2.95 4.04
N ILE A 82 -13.53 -3.16 3.12
CA ILE A 82 -12.17 -2.66 3.19
C ILE A 82 -12.12 -1.35 2.39
N TYR A 83 -11.56 -0.30 3.00
CA TYR A 83 -11.37 0.99 2.34
C TYR A 83 -9.88 1.33 2.32
N ILE A 84 -9.40 1.89 1.22
CA ILE A 84 -8.05 2.46 1.12
C ILE A 84 -8.17 3.98 1.06
N ASP A 85 -7.36 4.67 1.85
CA ASP A 85 -7.29 6.14 1.90
C ASP A 85 -5.83 6.60 1.91
N PHE A 86 -5.55 7.78 1.38
CA PHE A 86 -4.22 8.37 1.51
C PHE A 86 -4.09 9.00 2.90
N SER A 87 -3.04 8.61 3.62
CA SER A 87 -2.71 9.24 4.89
C SER A 87 -2.51 10.74 4.70
N LYS A 88 -3.00 11.53 5.66
CA LYS A 88 -2.70 12.97 5.75
C LYS A 88 -1.20 13.24 5.90
N ALA A 89 -0.45 12.29 6.45
CA ALA A 89 1.00 12.39 6.59
C ALA A 89 1.74 12.45 5.24
N ASN A 90 1.09 12.10 4.13
CA ASN A 90 1.65 12.26 2.79
C ASN A 90 1.69 13.73 2.35
N ASN A 91 0.97 14.62 3.03
CA ASN A 91 0.99 16.05 2.78
C ASN A 91 2.16 16.69 3.56
N LEU A 92 3.31 16.86 2.89
CA LEU A 92 4.51 17.46 3.49
C LEU A 92 4.45 18.99 3.57
N ASP A 93 3.44 19.62 2.95
CA ASP A 93 3.24 21.08 3.03
C ASP A 93 2.90 21.53 4.46
N GLU A 94 2.44 20.61 5.32
CA GLU A 94 2.13 20.86 6.73
C GLU A 94 3.36 20.74 7.66
N VAL A 95 4.53 20.38 7.13
CA VAL A 95 5.77 20.15 7.90
C VAL A 95 6.87 21.19 7.55
N GLN A 96 6.53 22.25 6.81
CA GLN A 96 7.42 23.37 6.50
C GLN A 96 7.29 24.54 7.48
#